data_AF-A0A6N9R2G6-F1
#
_entry.id   AF-A0A6N9R2G6-F1
#
_cell.length_a   1.000
_cell.length_b   1.000
_cell.length_c   1.000
_cell.angle_alpha   90.00
_cell.angle_beta   90.00
_cell.angle_gamma   90.00
#
_symmetry.space_group_name_H-M   'P 1'
#
loop_
_entity.id
_entity.type
_entity.pdbx_description
1 polymer ?
#
loop_
_entity_poly.entity_id
_entity_poly.type
_entity_poly.pdbx_seq_one_letter_code
_entity_poly.pdbx_strand_id
1 'polypeptide(L)'
;MAGKFDRFQATLGIDDRSPDATAVYRVVVYGDDRIIATKDVRINQAVGLDVSAVGIGNLQIEATSIGGDDGSTLVLGNARILSGVTPKPAPPAPNAPRVDYLSQMSSVSFDSYSNGTSTMASSTGQRTTTDRGSWVP
;
A
#
# COMPACT_ATOMS: atom_id res chain seq x y z
N MET A 1 -15.01 -17.38 -23.14
CA MET A 1 -14.35 -17.71 -21.86
C MET A 1 -13.79 -16.41 -21.29
N ALA A 2 -14.49 -15.76 -20.37
CA ALA A 2 -14.00 -14.57 -19.66
C ALA A 2 -14.18 -14.83 -18.16
N GLY A 3 -13.20 -14.48 -17.32
CA GLY A 3 -13.31 -14.62 -15.86
C GLY A 3 -12.48 -15.72 -15.19
N LYS A 4 -11.34 -16.12 -15.76
CA LYS A 4 -10.41 -17.04 -15.05
C LYS A 4 -9.47 -16.32 -14.08
N PHE A 5 -9.29 -15.01 -14.24
CA PHE A 5 -8.27 -14.24 -13.54
C PHE A 5 -8.90 -13.01 -12.90
N ASP A 6 -8.45 -12.68 -11.70
CA ASP A 6 -8.97 -11.57 -10.93
C ASP A 6 -8.01 -10.37 -10.94
N ARG A 7 -6.71 -10.64 -11.06
CA ARG A 7 -5.69 -9.60 -10.89
C ARG A 7 -4.44 -9.85 -11.71
N PHE A 8 -3.81 -8.78 -12.17
CA PHE A 8 -2.46 -8.79 -12.70
C PHE A 8 -1.55 -7.92 -11.81
N GLN A 9 -0.40 -8.47 -11.45
CA GLN A 9 0.58 -7.80 -10.59
C GLN A 9 1.98 -7.88 -11.19
N ALA A 10 2.71 -6.77 -11.16
CA ALA A 10 4.11 -6.69 -11.56
C ALA A 10 4.81 -5.54 -10.83
N THR A 11 6.14 -5.53 -10.88
CA THR A 11 6.97 -4.38 -10.52
C THR A 11 7.63 -3.86 -11.80
N LEU A 12 7.35 -2.61 -12.14
CA LEU A 12 7.95 -1.93 -13.28
C LEU A 12 9.27 -1.29 -12.84
N GLY A 13 10.31 -1.40 -13.65
CA GLY A 13 11.59 -0.73 -13.45
C GLY A 13 12.37 -0.63 -14.74
N ILE A 14 13.47 0.12 -14.73
CA ILE A 14 14.44 0.15 -15.83
C ILE A 14 15.64 -0.70 -15.41
N ASP A 15 16.18 -1.55 -16.29
CA ASP A 15 17.38 -2.34 -16.00
C ASP A 15 18.53 -1.40 -15.60
N ASP A 16 19.14 -1.63 -14.45
CA ASP A 16 20.24 -0.81 -13.92
C ASP A 16 21.49 -0.82 -14.82
N ARG A 17 21.57 -1.77 -15.76
CA ARG A 17 22.61 -1.82 -16.80
C ARG A 17 22.33 -0.89 -17.99
N SER A 18 21.20 -0.19 -17.99
CA SER A 18 20.83 0.74 -19.06
C SER A 18 21.85 1.89 -19.13
N PRO A 19 22.31 2.26 -20.34
CA PRO A 19 23.34 3.28 -20.51
C PRO A 19 22.84 4.70 -20.23
N ASP A 20 21.54 4.94 -20.32
CA ASP A 20 20.93 6.25 -20.18
C ASP A 20 20.26 6.43 -18.80
N ALA A 21 20.85 7.29 -17.97
CA ALA A 21 20.35 7.64 -16.65
C ALA A 21 19.15 8.61 -16.67
N THR A 22 18.73 9.08 -17.84
CA THR A 22 17.58 9.98 -18.01
C THR A 22 16.35 9.29 -18.57
N ALA A 23 16.45 7.98 -18.85
CA ALA A 23 15.38 7.19 -19.45
C ALA A 23 14.09 7.23 -18.64
N VAL A 24 12.98 7.47 -19.35
CA VAL A 24 11.63 7.47 -18.81
C VAL A 24 10.71 6.68 -19.73
N TYR A 25 10.03 5.68 -19.18
CA TYR A 25 9.00 4.93 -19.88
C TYR A 25 7.62 5.28 -19.37
N ARG A 26 6.68 5.49 -20.30
CA ARG A 26 5.25 5.43 -20.03
C ARG A 26 4.75 4.04 -20.32
N VAL A 27 4.19 3.40 -19.31
CA VAL A 27 3.56 2.08 -19.38
C VAL A 27 2.05 2.27 -19.34
N VAL A 28 1.37 1.83 -20.40
CA VAL A 28 -0.09 1.83 -20.51
C VAL A 28 -0.59 0.40 -20.51
N VAL A 29 -1.56 0.11 -19.65
CA VAL A 29 -2.20 -1.21 -19.57
C VAL A 29 -3.61 -1.10 -20.12
N TYR A 30 -3.91 -2.00 -21.05
CA TYR A 30 -5.21 -2.12 -21.69
C TYR A 30 -5.89 -3.43 -21.26
N GLY A 31 -7.17 -3.35 -20.96
CA GLY A 31 -8.07 -4.49 -20.84
C GLY A 31 -9.15 -4.40 -21.90
N ASP A 32 -9.19 -5.35 -22.82
CA ASP A 32 -10.10 -5.35 -23.98
C ASP A 32 -10.10 -3.99 -24.70
N ASP A 33 -8.91 -3.54 -25.09
CA ASP A 33 -8.61 -2.27 -25.79
C ASP A 33 -8.91 -0.98 -24.99
N ARG A 34 -9.31 -1.08 -23.72
CA ARG A 34 -9.54 0.08 -22.84
C ARG A 34 -8.39 0.28 -21.88
N ILE A 35 -7.94 1.52 -21.74
CA ILE A 35 -6.91 1.87 -20.74
C ILE A 35 -7.47 1.63 -19.34
N ILE A 36 -6.81 0.77 -18.56
CA ILE A 36 -7.15 0.47 -17.17
C ILE A 36 -6.08 0.96 -16.19
N ALA A 37 -4.86 1.23 -16.67
CA ALA A 37 -3.82 1.87 -15.88
C ALA A 37 -2.78 2.56 -16.77
N THR A 38 -2.21 3.64 -16.25
CA THR A 38 -1.03 4.31 -16.82
C THR A 38 -0.03 4.57 -15.71
N LYS A 39 1.25 4.28 -15.96
CA LYS A 39 2.36 4.48 -15.02
C LYS A 39 3.57 5.05 -15.77
N ASP A 40 4.23 6.03 -15.17
CA ASP A 40 5.52 6.49 -15.65
C ASP A 40 6.61 5.91 -14.73
N VAL A 41 7.70 5.41 -15.31
CA VAL A 41 8.85 4.81 -14.63
C VAL A 41 10.13 5.48 -15.10
N ARG A 42 11.01 5.80 -14.14
CA ARG A 42 12.36 6.34 -14.39
C ARG A 42 13.43 5.37 -13.90
N ILE A 43 14.68 5.60 -14.30
CA ILE A 43 15.80 4.84 -13.75
C ILE A 43 15.87 4.97 -12.22
N ASN A 44 16.38 3.93 -11.55
CA ASN A 44 16.41 3.81 -10.09
C ASN A 44 15.03 3.86 -9.41
N GLN A 45 13.94 3.65 -10.15
CA GLN A 45 12.60 3.51 -9.59
C GLN A 45 12.05 2.11 -9.79
N ALA A 46 11.39 1.60 -8.75
CA ALA A 46 10.57 0.40 -8.80
C ALA A 46 9.11 0.80 -8.51
N VAL A 47 8.24 0.64 -9.51
CA VAL A 47 6.84 1.06 -9.43
C VAL A 47 5.93 -0.17 -9.45
N GLY A 48 5.11 -0.32 -8.42
CA GLY A 48 4.11 -1.39 -8.37
C GLY A 48 3.00 -1.19 -9.40
N LEU A 49 2.72 -2.24 -10.16
CA LEU A 49 1.58 -2.35 -11.06
C LEU A 49 0.64 -3.41 -10.51
N ASP A 50 -0.59 -3.02 -10.20
CA ASP A 50 -1.61 -3.89 -9.59
C ASP A 50 -2.98 -3.49 -10.16
N VAL A 51 -3.49 -4.30 -11.09
CA VAL A 51 -4.72 -4.00 -11.85
C VAL A 51 -5.71 -5.15 -11.77
N SER A 52 -7.00 -4.82 -11.77
CA SER A 52 -8.06 -5.82 -11.89
C SER A 52 -8.01 -6.48 -13.26
N ALA A 53 -8.11 -7.81 -13.31
CA ALA A 53 -8.26 -8.60 -14.53
C ALA A 53 -9.67 -9.20 -14.66
N VAL A 54 -10.59 -8.90 -13.71
CA VAL A 54 -11.94 -9.45 -13.68
C VAL A 54 -12.70 -9.07 -14.94
N GLY A 55 -13.20 -10.08 -15.65
CA GLY A 55 -14.01 -9.90 -16.86
C GLY A 55 -13.24 -9.50 -18.11
N ILE A 56 -11.91 -9.31 -18.02
CA ILE A 56 -11.06 -8.95 -19.15
C ILE A 56 -10.70 -10.21 -19.96
N GLY A 57 -10.91 -10.17 -21.28
CA GLY A 57 -10.56 -11.24 -22.20
C GLY A 57 -9.12 -11.15 -22.71
N ASN A 58 -8.62 -9.93 -22.92
CA ASN A 58 -7.27 -9.62 -23.37
C ASN A 58 -6.66 -8.52 -22.51
N LEU A 59 -5.50 -8.80 -21.90
CA LEU A 59 -4.68 -7.81 -21.20
C LEU A 59 -3.45 -7.49 -22.05
N GLN A 60 -3.30 -6.24 -22.45
CA GLN A 60 -2.16 -5.73 -23.21
C GLN A 60 -1.38 -4.71 -22.38
N ILE A 61 -0.06 -4.75 -22.49
CA ILE A 61 0.84 -3.78 -21.86
C ILE A 61 1.67 -3.15 -22.97
N GLU A 62 1.61 -1.83 -23.05
CA GLU A 62 2.40 -1.04 -23.98
C GLU A 62 3.39 -0.18 -23.19
N ALA A 63 4.63 -0.10 -23.68
CA ALA A 63 5.67 0.73 -23.11
C ALA A 63 6.22 1.66 -24.18
N THR A 64 6.15 2.96 -23.92
CA THR A 64 6.66 4.01 -24.81
C THR A 64 7.78 4.75 -24.11
N SER A 65 8.94 4.90 -24.75
CA SER A 65 9.96 5.83 -24.26
C SER A 65 9.42 7.25 -24.42
N ILE A 66 9.41 8.02 -23.34
CA ILE A 66 8.92 9.41 -23.31
C ILE A 66 9.99 10.40 -22.82
N GLY A 67 11.21 9.92 -22.60
CA GLY A 67 12.36 10.71 -22.19
C GLY A 67 13.63 9.86 -22.14
N GLY A 68 14.76 10.49 -22.36
CA GLY A 68 16.04 9.79 -22.57
C GLY A 68 16.26 9.37 -24.01
N ASP A 69 17.50 9.00 -24.34
CA ASP A 69 17.93 8.61 -25.68
C ASP A 69 18.77 7.32 -25.60
N ASP A 70 18.25 6.31 -26.28
CA ASP A 70 18.86 5.01 -26.61
C ASP A 70 19.18 3.96 -25.53
N GLY A 71 18.89 2.71 -25.90
CA GLY A 71 19.45 1.49 -25.30
C GLY A 71 18.90 1.07 -23.93
N SER A 72 18.04 1.88 -23.31
CA SER A 72 17.43 1.52 -22.03
C SER A 72 16.42 0.38 -22.17
N THR A 73 16.30 -0.44 -21.11
CA THR A 73 15.40 -1.60 -21.11
C THR A 73 14.41 -1.49 -19.97
N LEU A 74 13.11 -1.41 -20.30
CA LEU A 74 12.04 -1.57 -19.32
C LEU A 74 11.96 -3.05 -18.91
N VAL A 75 11.81 -3.28 -17.60
CA VAL A 75 11.67 -4.60 -17.00
C VAL A 75 10.33 -4.70 -16.28
N LEU A 76 9.63 -5.82 -16.50
CA LEU A 76 8.45 -6.23 -15.74
C LEU A 76 8.88 -7.33 -14.74
N GLY A 77 9.34 -6.91 -13.57
CA GLY A 77 9.76 -7.81 -12.51
C GLY A 77 8.58 -8.51 -11.84
N ASN A 78 8.73 -9.81 -11.57
CA ASN A 78 7.74 -10.62 -10.83
C ASN A 78 6.31 -10.50 -11.37
N ALA A 79 6.17 -10.43 -12.69
CA ALA A 79 4.88 -10.36 -13.37
C ALA A 79 4.10 -11.65 -13.17
N ARG A 80 2.87 -11.55 -12.67
CA ARG A 80 1.99 -12.68 -12.38
C ARG A 80 0.52 -12.33 -12.56
N ILE A 81 -0.25 -13.33 -12.95
CA ILE A 81 -1.71 -13.26 -13.02
C ILE A 81 -2.26 -14.12 -11.88
N LEU A 82 -3.22 -13.58 -11.12
CA LEU A 82 -3.81 -14.19 -9.93
C LEU A 82 -5.27 -14.56 -10.19
N SER A 83 -5.69 -15.67 -9.59
CA SER A 83 -7.06 -16.20 -9.60
C SER A 83 -7.47 -16.60 -8.19
N GLY A 84 -8.76 -16.52 -7.88
CA GLY A 84 -9.30 -16.80 -6.55
C GLY A 84 -8.96 -15.73 -5.52
N VAL A 85 -8.60 -14.51 -5.93
CA VAL A 85 -8.33 -13.41 -5.00
C VAL A 85 -9.59 -12.56 -4.82
N THR A 86 -10.02 -12.41 -3.57
CA THR A 86 -11.15 -11.54 -3.22
C THR A 86 -10.84 -10.10 -3.64
N PRO A 87 -11.76 -9.37 -4.30
CA PRO A 87 -11.55 -7.98 -4.67
C PRO A 87 -11.10 -7.15 -3.47
N LYS A 88 -10.12 -6.25 -3.67
CA LYS A 88 -9.72 -5.29 -2.63
C LYS A 88 -10.98 -4.56 -2.15
N PRO A 89 -11.27 -4.54 -0.84
CA PRO A 89 -12.43 -3.81 -0.32
C PRO A 89 -12.42 -2.37 -0.81
N ALA A 90 -13.59 -1.85 -1.20
CA ALA A 90 -13.73 -0.44 -1.53
C ALA A 90 -13.19 0.41 -0.37
N PRO A 91 -12.60 1.60 -0.64
CA PRO A 91 -12.27 2.54 0.41
C PRO A 91 -13.49 2.74 1.33
N PRO A 92 -13.31 2.82 2.67
CA PRO A 92 -14.40 3.11 3.57
C PRO A 92 -15.14 4.36 3.09
N ALA A 93 -16.48 4.35 3.14
CA ALA A 93 -17.25 5.55 2.88
C ALA A 93 -16.72 6.68 3.79
N PRO A 94 -16.74 7.96 3.34
CA PRO A 94 -16.25 9.09 4.14
C PRO A 94 -16.83 9.16 5.57
N ASN A 95 -17.99 8.56 5.78
CA ASN A 95 -18.71 8.52 7.05
C ASN A 95 -18.76 7.12 7.70
N ALA A 96 -17.87 6.20 7.34
CA ALA A 96 -17.79 4.91 8.01
C ALA A 96 -17.51 5.14 9.52
N PRO A 97 -18.24 4.46 10.43
CA PRO A 97 -17.98 4.57 11.85
C PRO A 97 -16.50 4.24 12.12
N ARG A 98 -15.80 5.11 12.85
CA ARG A 98 -14.44 4.83 13.32
C ARG A 98 -14.53 3.68 14.32
N VAL A 99 -14.17 2.47 13.88
CA VAL A 99 -14.08 1.31 14.76
C VAL A 99 -12.77 1.43 15.54
N ASP A 100 -12.85 1.80 16.82
CA ASP A 100 -11.70 1.71 17.73
C ASP A 100 -11.48 0.24 18.09
N TYR A 101 -10.71 -0.46 17.27
CA TYR A 101 -10.35 -1.87 17.48
C TYR A 101 -9.62 -2.09 18.82
N LEU A 102 -8.89 -1.08 19.32
CA LEU A 102 -8.23 -1.14 20.64
C LEU A 102 -9.24 -1.21 21.80
N SER A 103 -10.43 -0.64 21.65
CA SER A 103 -11.47 -0.64 22.69
C SER A 103 -12.21 -1.97 22.79
N GLN A 104 -12.11 -2.83 21.76
CA GLN A 104 -12.71 -4.16 21.71
C GLN A 104 -11.75 -5.26 22.19
N MET A 105 -10.46 -4.96 22.35
CA MET A 105 -9.51 -5.84 23.02
C MET A 105 -9.66 -5.68 24.53
N SER A 106 -10.86 -5.95 25.06
CA SER A 106 -11.04 -6.13 26.49
C SER A 106 -10.33 -7.41 26.92
N SER A 107 -9.38 -7.24 27.85
CA SER A 107 -8.61 -8.26 28.56
C SER A 107 -7.71 -9.17 27.71
N VAL A 108 -6.51 -8.70 27.37
CA VAL A 108 -5.33 -9.57 27.52
C VAL A 108 -4.89 -9.44 28.98
N SER A 109 -5.26 -10.43 29.79
CA SER A 109 -4.65 -10.59 31.11
C SER A 109 -3.20 -11.00 30.89
N PHE A 110 -2.27 -10.08 31.15
CA PHE A 110 -0.87 -10.45 31.30
C PHE A 110 -0.73 -11.11 32.67
N ASP A 111 -0.72 -12.44 32.70
CA ASP A 111 -0.25 -13.18 33.86
C ASP A 111 1.20 -12.79 34.08
N SER A 112 1.44 -11.91 35.05
CA SER A 112 2.77 -11.50 35.44
C SER A 112 3.46 -12.67 36.14
N TYR A 113 4.32 -13.37 35.40
CA TYR A 113 5.36 -14.19 36.04
C TYR A 113 6.31 -13.23 36.78
N SER A 114 6.21 -13.23 38.10
CA SER A 114 7.14 -12.52 38.98
C SER A 114 8.51 -13.20 38.91
N ASN A 115 9.44 -12.59 38.18
CA ASN A 115 10.86 -12.76 38.51
C ASN A 115 11.33 -11.47 39.18
N GLY A 116 11.97 -11.63 40.34
CA GLY A 116 12.08 -10.62 41.38
C GLY A 116 12.78 -9.32 40.97
N THR A 117 12.43 -8.26 41.73
CA THR A 117 13.09 -6.95 41.86
C THR A 117 13.18 -6.14 40.55
N SER A 118 12.39 -5.09 40.33
CA SER A 118 12.44 -3.86 41.13
C SER A 118 11.21 -2.97 40.87
N THR A 119 10.68 -2.41 41.96
CA THR A 119 9.72 -1.31 42.04
C THR A 119 10.10 -0.10 41.19
N MET A 120 9.19 0.34 40.30
CA MET A 120 8.96 1.77 40.06
C MET A 120 7.47 2.02 39.92
N ALA A 121 7.00 2.99 40.71
CA ALA A 121 5.62 3.23 41.05
C ALA A 121 4.74 3.62 39.87
N SER A 122 3.63 2.90 39.72
CA SER A 122 2.41 3.38 39.08
C SER A 122 1.76 4.44 39.98
N SER A 123 1.64 5.67 39.50
CA SER A 123 0.68 6.63 40.08
C SER A 123 -0.44 6.87 39.07
N THR A 124 -1.54 6.11 39.21
CA THR A 124 -2.86 6.48 38.72
C THR A 124 -3.79 6.49 39.93
N GLY A 125 -4.51 7.61 40.15
CA GLY A 125 -5.45 7.80 41.25
C GLY A 125 -5.50 9.29 41.65
N GLN A 126 -6.28 10.17 41.01
CA GLN A 126 -7.73 10.36 41.10
C GLN A 126 -8.17 11.24 42.31
N ARG A 127 -9.09 12.20 42.03
CA ARG A 127 -9.86 13.14 42.91
C ARG A 127 -9.11 14.39 43.40
N THR A 128 -9.70 15.59 43.50
CA THR A 128 -11.11 16.08 43.39
C THR A 128 -11.09 17.61 43.27
N THR A 129 -12.08 18.18 42.60
CA THR A 129 -12.51 19.59 42.69
C THR A 129 -12.54 20.11 44.13
N THR A 130 -11.89 21.24 44.41
CA THR A 130 -12.40 22.32 45.29
C THR A 130 -11.66 23.63 44.99
N ASP A 131 -12.48 24.63 44.72
CA ASP A 131 -12.28 26.07 44.63
C ASP A 131 -11.38 26.70 45.73
N ARG A 132 -10.49 27.63 45.34
CA ARG A 132 -10.27 28.99 45.90
C ARG A 132 -8.85 29.52 45.65
N GLY A 133 -8.78 30.76 45.14
CA GLY A 133 -7.80 31.75 45.60
C GLY A 133 -6.67 32.15 44.66
N SER A 134 -6.95 33.18 43.85
CA SER A 134 -6.07 34.32 43.51
C SER A 134 -4.71 34.42 44.23
N TRP A 135 -3.62 34.55 43.47
CA TRP A 135 -2.77 35.77 43.43
C TRP A 135 -1.70 35.70 42.32
N VAL A 136 -1.62 36.79 41.54
CA VAL A 136 -0.52 37.23 40.64
C VAL A 136 0.41 38.09 41.52
N PRO A 137 1.76 38.16 41.37
CA PRO A 137 2.56 38.11 40.13
C PRO A 137 3.69 37.07 40.08
#